data_AF-A0A2S2PNX0-F1
#
_entry.id   AF-A0A2S2PNX0-F1
#
_cell.length_a   1.000
_cell.length_b   1.000
_cell.length_c   1.000
_cell.angle_alpha   90.00
_cell.angle_beta   90.00
_cell.angle_gamma   90.00
#
_symmetry.space_group_name_H-M   'P 1'
#
loop_
_entity.id
_entity.type
_entity.pdbx_description
1 polymer ?
#
loop_
_entity_poly.entity_id
_entity_poly.type
_entity_poly.pdbx_seq_one_letter_code
_entity_poly.pdbx_strand_id
1 'polypeptide(L)'
;LNTPSEVQRFSVSTEFCQSLPEMMGELFQPHEMPEPPKQSFFIGLFGGGSRSIDREELFGESTSGKAPKLVAKLVPGPSAQLDALGNRASTAASEISRAHLLAVERGEKLSNLEDRTARMMNEAENFSSNARELMLKNKDKRWYQL
;
A
#
# COMPACT_ATOMS: atom_id res chain seq x y z
N LEU A 1 22.93 28.17 -2.31
CA LEU A 1 21.59 27.98 -2.91
C LEU A 1 21.32 26.48 -2.90
N ASN A 2 20.85 25.93 -1.77
CA ASN A 2 20.39 24.54 -1.72
C ASN A 2 18.95 24.59 -1.23
N THR A 3 18.02 24.15 -2.07
CA THR A 3 16.60 24.13 -1.69
C THR A 3 16.34 22.93 -0.78
N PRO A 4 15.40 23.01 0.18
CA PRO A 4 15.11 21.92 1.13
C PRO A 4 14.72 20.58 0.49
N SER A 5 14.41 20.58 -0.82
CA SER A 5 13.97 19.41 -1.59
C SER A 5 15.03 18.89 -2.56
N GLU A 6 16.26 19.40 -2.49
CA GLU A 6 17.34 18.97 -3.39
C GLU A 6 17.85 17.58 -2.99
N VAL A 7 17.62 16.59 -3.85
CA VAL A 7 18.13 15.23 -3.64
C VAL A 7 19.64 15.22 -3.83
N GLN A 8 20.38 15.12 -2.73
CA GLN A 8 21.83 15.00 -2.75
C GLN A 8 22.26 13.53 -2.80
N ARG A 9 23.19 13.25 -3.73
CA ARG A 9 23.91 11.98 -3.75
C ARG A 9 24.89 11.96 -2.58
N PHE A 10 24.77 10.97 -1.71
CA PHE A 10 25.80 10.65 -0.72
C PHE A 10 26.46 9.32 -1.08
N SER A 11 27.71 9.17 -0.67
CA SER A 11 28.47 7.93 -0.79
C SER A 11 28.76 7.41 0.62
N VAL A 12 28.53 6.12 0.83
CA VAL A 12 28.89 5.43 2.07
C VAL A 12 30.12 4.57 1.76
N SER A 13 31.09 4.55 2.67
CA SER A 13 32.29 3.74 2.47
C SER A 13 31.94 2.25 2.50
N THR A 14 32.58 1.48 1.62
CA THR A 14 32.37 0.03 1.55
C THR A 14 32.72 -0.64 2.88
N GLU A 15 33.71 -0.12 3.59
CA GLU A 15 34.13 -0.56 4.92
C GLU A 15 33.03 -0.34 5.96
N PHE A 16 32.28 0.76 5.88
CA PHE A 16 31.14 1.01 6.78
C PHE A 16 29.98 0.06 6.49
N CYS A 17 29.72 -0.26 5.22
CA CYS A 17 28.71 -1.24 4.86
C CYS A 17 29.02 -2.65 5.40
N GLN A 18 30.31 -2.99 5.57
CA GLN A 18 30.73 -4.26 6.16
C GLN A 18 30.46 -4.35 7.67
N SER A 19 30.46 -3.22 8.39
CA SER A 19 30.20 -3.19 9.84
C SER A 19 28.73 -2.97 10.20
N LEU A 20 27.86 -2.64 9.23
CA LEU A 20 26.42 -2.47 9.44
C LEU A 20 25.73 -3.68 10.10
N PRO A 21 25.99 -4.94 9.69
CA PRO A 21 25.35 -6.10 10.32
C PRO A 21 25.70 -6.27 11.80
N GLU A 22 26.90 -5.87 12.22
CA GLU A 22 27.34 -5.93 13.62
C GLU A 22 26.70 -4.83 14.48
N MET A 23 26.28 -3.73 13.84
CA MET A 23 25.58 -2.61 14.49
C MET A 23 24.05 -2.83 14.56
N MET A 24 23.52 -3.88 13.92
CA MET A 24 22.11 -4.24 14.01
C MET A 24 21.83 -4.97 15.32
N GLY A 25 21.19 -4.29 16.26
CA GLY A 25 20.71 -4.91 17.51
C GLY A 25 19.50 -5.83 17.28
N GLU A 26 19.29 -6.76 18.21
CA GLU A 26 18.10 -7.61 18.23
C GLU A 26 16.91 -6.85 18.85
N LEU A 27 15.79 -6.74 18.12
CA LEU A 27 14.58 -6.08 18.62
C LEU A 27 13.78 -6.96 19.59
N PHE A 28 14.01 -8.27 19.55
CA PHE A 28 13.27 -9.26 20.30
C PHE A 28 14.20 -10.35 20.80
N GLN A 29 14.20 -10.57 22.11
CA GLN A 29 14.88 -11.70 22.73
C GLN A 29 13.81 -12.75 23.07
N PRO A 30 13.86 -13.96 22.48
CA PRO A 30 12.92 -15.01 22.83
C PRO A 30 13.11 -15.37 24.31
N HIS A 31 12.06 -15.18 25.10
CA HIS A 31 12.00 -15.60 26.49
C HIS A 31 11.02 -16.77 26.60
N GLU A 32 11.34 -17.76 27.44
CA GLU A 32 10.38 -18.80 27.76
C GLU A 32 9.16 -18.16 28.43
N MET A 33 7.97 -18.58 27.98
CA MET A 33 6.72 -18.11 28.57
C MET A 33 6.68 -18.57 30.03
N PRO A 34 6.42 -17.68 31.00
CA PRO A 34 6.33 -18.07 32.40
C PRO A 34 5.25 -19.15 32.59
N GLU A 35 5.50 -20.08 33.51
CA GLU A 35 4.56 -21.16 33.80
C GLU A 35 3.19 -20.56 34.17
N PRO A 36 2.08 -21.06 33.60
CA PRO A 36 0.75 -20.56 33.93
C PRO A 36 0.53 -20.64 35.45
N PRO A 37 -0.10 -19.62 36.06
CA PRO A 37 -0.36 -19.64 37.50
C PRO A 37 -1.16 -20.89 37.87
N LYS A 38 -0.63 -21.68 38.80
CA LYS A 38 -1.26 -22.92 39.26
C LYS A 38 -2.62 -22.58 39.87
N GLN A 39 -3.69 -23.14 39.31
CA GLN A 39 -5.02 -22.99 39.88
C GLN A 39 -5.03 -23.56 41.30
N SER A 40 -5.53 -22.77 42.25
CA SER A 40 -5.61 -23.16 43.65
C SER A 40 -6.41 -24.46 43.80
N PHE A 41 -5.91 -25.39 44.62
CA PHE A 41 -6.45 -26.75 44.79
C PHE A 41 -7.96 -26.78 45.11
N PHE A 42 -8.47 -25.73 45.75
CA PHE A 42 -9.88 -25.59 46.10
C PHE A 42 -10.81 -25.27 44.91
N ILE A 43 -10.26 -24.78 43.79
CA ILE A 43 -11.04 -24.52 42.58
C ILE A 43 -11.38 -25.84 41.86
N GLY A 44 -10.48 -26.83 41.90
CA GLY A 44 -10.70 -28.15 41.28
C GLY A 44 -11.57 -29.10 42.10
N LEU A 45 -11.61 -28.96 43.44
CA LEU A 45 -12.33 -29.90 44.31
C LEU A 45 -13.82 -29.56 44.50
N PHE A 46 -14.21 -28.28 44.36
CA PHE A 46 -15.60 -27.85 44.56
C PHE A 46 -16.26 -27.15 43.36
N GLY A 47 -15.51 -26.84 42.29
CA GLY A 47 -16.02 -26.10 41.13
C GLY A 47 -16.00 -26.95 39.86
N GLY A 48 -17.05 -27.72 39.61
CA GLY A 48 -17.16 -28.56 38.41
C GLY A 48 -17.20 -27.76 37.10
N GLY A 49 -16.42 -28.23 36.12
CA GLY A 49 -16.53 -27.85 34.70
C GLY A 49 -15.56 -26.75 34.25
N SER A 50 -15.06 -26.87 33.00
CA SER A 50 -14.24 -25.85 32.34
C SER A 50 -15.02 -24.54 32.28
N ARG A 51 -14.68 -23.59 33.15
CA ARG A 51 -15.19 -22.23 33.04
C ARG A 51 -14.52 -21.62 31.80
N SER A 52 -15.32 -21.16 30.83
CA SER A 52 -14.82 -20.22 29.82
C SER A 52 -14.24 -19.05 30.61
N ILE A 53 -12.94 -18.83 30.49
CA ILE A 53 -12.24 -17.76 31.19
C ILE A 53 -12.95 -16.45 30.85
N ASP A 54 -13.68 -15.90 31.82
CA ASP A 54 -14.44 -14.67 31.63
C ASP A 54 -13.46 -13.51 31.63
N ARG A 55 -13.45 -12.74 30.53
CA ARG A 55 -12.58 -11.57 30.38
C ARG A 55 -12.84 -10.54 31.47
N GLU A 56 -14.07 -10.45 31.97
CA GLU A 56 -14.43 -9.54 33.06
C GLU A 56 -13.90 -10.04 34.42
N GLU A 57 -13.77 -11.35 34.63
CA GLU A 57 -13.16 -11.89 35.85
C GLU A 57 -11.64 -11.67 35.86
N LEU A 58 -10.99 -11.76 34.71
CA LEU A 58 -9.53 -11.57 34.61
C LEU A 58 -9.08 -10.12 34.47
N PHE A 59 -9.80 -9.31 33.69
CA PHE A 59 -9.41 -7.95 33.31
C PHE A 59 -10.48 -6.91 33.60
N GLY A 60 -11.59 -7.31 34.21
CA GLY A 60 -12.64 -6.38 34.61
C GLY A 60 -12.21 -5.48 35.74
N GLU A 61 -12.95 -4.39 35.87
CA GLU A 61 -12.64 -3.30 36.79
C GLU A 61 -12.65 -3.76 38.27
N SER A 62 -13.39 -4.84 38.55
CA SER A 62 -13.57 -5.45 39.87
C SER A 62 -12.31 -6.14 40.41
N THR A 63 -11.53 -6.80 39.53
CA THR A 63 -10.33 -7.59 39.91
C THR A 63 -9.03 -6.90 39.53
N SER A 64 -8.96 -6.25 38.36
CA SER A 64 -7.74 -5.58 37.87
C SER A 64 -7.64 -4.11 38.29
N GLY A 65 -8.72 -3.54 38.85
CA GLY A 65 -8.77 -2.15 39.32
C GLY A 65 -8.97 -1.11 38.21
N LYS A 66 -9.46 0.08 38.58
CA LYS A 66 -9.65 1.20 37.65
C LYS A 66 -8.29 1.72 37.18
N ALA A 67 -8.18 2.12 35.92
CA ALA A 67 -6.99 2.81 35.42
C ALA A 67 -6.64 4.00 36.33
N PRO A 68 -5.37 4.19 36.73
CA PRO A 68 -4.99 5.25 37.63
C PRO A 68 -5.39 6.60 37.03
N LYS A 69 -6.19 7.38 37.76
CA LYS A 69 -6.62 8.74 37.35
C LYS A 69 -5.45 9.73 37.18
N LEU A 70 -4.24 9.30 37.52
CA LEU A 70 -2.98 10.05 37.47
C LEU A 70 -2.11 9.69 36.26
N VAL A 71 -2.56 8.82 35.35
CA VAL A 71 -1.83 8.62 34.09
C VAL A 71 -1.89 9.94 33.31
N ALA A 72 -0.75 10.63 33.25
CA ALA A 72 -0.60 11.89 32.53
C ALA A 72 -0.97 11.64 31.07
N LYS A 73 -2.07 12.26 30.62
CA LYS A 73 -2.39 12.31 29.20
C LYS A 73 -1.26 13.09 28.54
N LEU A 74 -0.51 12.45 27.63
CA LEU A 74 0.49 13.14 26.82
C LEU A 74 -0.25 14.26 26.06
N VAL A 75 -0.10 15.50 26.52
CA VAL A 75 -0.58 16.68 25.81
C VAL A 75 0.48 16.99 24.77
N PRO A 76 0.21 16.78 23.47
CA PRO A 76 1.19 17.09 22.43
C PRO A 76 1.56 18.57 22.55
N GLY A 77 2.85 18.87 22.58
CA GLY A 77 3.33 20.25 22.66
C GLY A 77 2.93 21.07 21.43
N PRO A 78 3.06 22.41 21.47
CA PRO A 78 2.64 23.30 20.38
C PRO A 78 3.20 22.95 18.99
N SER A 79 4.37 22.29 18.94
CA SER A 79 5.03 21.85 17.71
C SER A 79 4.46 20.56 17.11
N ALA A 80 3.81 19.70 17.90
CA ALA A 80 3.34 18.39 17.44
C ALA A 80 2.27 18.50 16.34
N GLN A 81 1.45 19.55 16.37
CA GLN A 81 0.47 19.83 15.32
C GLN A 81 1.15 20.30 14.03
N LEU A 82 2.25 21.07 14.14
CA LEU A 82 3.03 21.52 12.99
C LEU A 82 3.79 20.36 12.35
N ASP A 83 4.38 19.47 13.16
CA ASP A 83 5.06 18.27 12.65
C ASP A 83 4.06 17.32 11.96
N ALA A 84 2.88 17.11 12.54
CA ALA A 84 1.81 16.33 11.93
C ALA A 84 1.31 16.96 10.62
N LEU A 85 1.21 18.30 10.55
CA LEU A 85 0.84 19.01 9.33
C LEU A 85 1.94 18.89 8.27
N GLY A 86 3.21 19.02 8.66
CA GLY A 86 4.37 18.85 7.78
C GLY A 86 4.43 17.46 7.16
N ASN A 87 4.21 16.43 7.97
CA ASN A 87 4.15 15.04 7.50
C ASN A 87 3.01 14.84 6.49
N ARG A 88 1.79 15.33 6.79
CA ARG A 88 0.65 15.25 5.87
C ARG A 88 0.91 15.99 4.57
N ALA A 89 1.49 17.19 4.63
CA ALA A 89 1.82 17.99 3.46
C ALA A 89 2.89 17.30 2.59
N SER A 90 3.91 16.70 3.21
CA SER A 90 4.96 15.95 2.51
C SER A 90 4.41 14.69 1.82
N THR A 91 3.53 13.94 2.48
CA THR A 91 2.85 12.79 1.86
C THR A 91 1.98 13.23 0.68
N ALA A 92 1.16 14.26 0.85
CA ALA A 92 0.30 14.78 -0.21
C ALA A 92 1.11 15.28 -1.41
N ALA A 93 2.21 16.00 -1.18
CA ALA A 93 3.10 16.45 -2.25
C ALA A 93 3.70 15.27 -3.02
N SER A 94 4.12 14.22 -2.31
CA SER A 94 4.69 13.01 -2.90
C SER A 94 3.68 12.26 -3.77
N GLU A 95 2.42 12.17 -3.33
CA GLU A 95 1.33 11.58 -4.11
C GLU A 95 1.03 12.39 -5.38
N ILE A 96 1.04 13.72 -5.30
CA ILE A 96 0.86 14.62 -6.45
C ILE A 96 2.00 14.45 -7.46
N SER A 97 3.25 14.40 -7.00
CA SER A 97 4.40 14.16 -7.89
C SER A 97 4.28 12.81 -8.61
N ARG A 98 3.85 11.76 -7.91
CA ARG A 98 3.60 10.45 -8.52
C ARG A 98 2.45 10.51 -9.53
N ALA A 99 1.35 11.17 -9.19
CA ALA A 99 0.20 11.34 -10.09
C ALA A 99 0.59 12.11 -11.36
N HIS A 100 1.46 13.12 -11.25
CA HIS A 100 1.98 13.87 -12.38
C HIS A 100 2.75 12.98 -13.36
N LEU A 101 3.66 12.13 -12.86
CA LEU A 101 4.41 11.19 -13.72
C LEU A 101 3.48 10.23 -14.47
N LEU A 102 2.46 9.69 -13.79
CA LEU A 102 1.46 8.83 -14.41
C LEU A 102 0.64 9.57 -15.47
N ALA A 103 0.35 10.85 -15.26
CA ALA A 103 -0.36 11.68 -16.23
C ALA A 103 0.48 11.94 -17.49
N VAL A 104 1.80 12.15 -17.35
CA VAL A 104 2.73 12.29 -18.47
C VAL A 104 2.79 11.00 -19.29
N GLU A 105 3.00 9.85 -18.65
CA GLU A 105 3.01 8.54 -19.32
C GLU A 105 1.68 8.27 -20.05
N ARG A 106 0.55 8.63 -19.42
CA ARG A 106 -0.77 8.55 -20.08
C ARG A 106 -0.83 9.45 -21.31
N GLY A 107 -0.29 10.67 -21.26
CA GLY A 107 -0.22 11.58 -22.40
C GLY A 107 0.52 10.98 -23.59
N GLU A 108 1.69 10.39 -23.35
CA GLU A 108 2.48 9.71 -24.39
C GLU A 108 1.72 8.51 -24.99
N LYS A 109 1.06 7.71 -24.14
CA LYS A 109 0.24 6.58 -24.60
C LYS A 109 -0.94 7.03 -25.45
N LEU A 110 -1.60 8.14 -25.09
CA LEU A 110 -2.71 8.70 -25.86
C LEU A 110 -2.25 9.23 -27.22
N SER A 111 -1.11 9.92 -27.27
CA SER A 111 -0.52 10.38 -28.55
C SER A 111 -0.21 9.19 -29.47
N ASN A 112 0.43 8.14 -28.94
CA ASN A 112 0.67 6.91 -29.71
C ASN A 112 -0.63 6.21 -30.16
N LEU A 113 -1.68 6.26 -29.34
CA LEU A 113 -2.98 5.69 -29.67
C LEU A 113 -3.66 6.46 -30.81
N GLU A 114 -3.56 7.79 -30.81
CA GLU A 114 -4.08 8.65 -31.87
C GLU A 114 -3.45 8.30 -33.22
N ASP A 115 -2.11 8.22 -33.29
CA ASP A 115 -1.39 7.83 -34.52
C ASP A 115 -1.78 6.44 -35.04
N ARG A 116 -1.98 5.49 -34.13
CA ARG A 116 -2.44 4.14 -34.50
C ARG A 116 -3.88 4.15 -34.99
N THR A 117 -4.75 4.92 -34.35
CA THR A 117 -6.17 5.03 -34.71
C THR A 117 -6.35 5.73 -36.05
N ALA A 118 -5.56 6.77 -36.34
CA ALA A 118 -5.54 7.45 -37.64
C ALA A 118 -5.13 6.49 -38.77
N ARG A 119 -4.07 5.69 -38.55
CA ARG A 119 -3.67 4.64 -39.51
C ARG A 119 -4.76 3.60 -39.72
N MET A 120 -5.34 3.10 -38.62
CA MET A 120 -6.44 2.12 -38.68
C MET A 120 -7.66 2.67 -39.44
N MET A 121 -7.99 3.95 -39.27
CA MET A 121 -9.07 4.60 -40.02
C MET A 121 -8.81 4.61 -41.53
N ASN A 122 -7.58 4.98 -41.94
CA ASN A 122 -7.19 4.95 -43.35
C ASN A 122 -7.22 3.51 -43.92
N GLU A 123 -6.75 2.53 -43.17
CA GLU A 123 -6.81 1.12 -43.57
C GLU A 123 -8.25 0.62 -43.71
N ALA A 124 -9.13 1.01 -42.80
CA ALA A 124 -10.55 0.67 -42.86
C ALA A 124 -11.26 1.30 -44.07
N GLU A 125 -10.92 2.54 -44.41
CA GLU A 125 -11.45 3.21 -45.61
C GLU A 125 -11.00 2.49 -46.89
N ASN A 126 -9.70 2.17 -46.99
CA ASN A 126 -9.15 1.41 -48.11
C ASN A 126 -9.80 0.02 -48.22
N PHE A 127 -9.96 -0.69 -47.10
CA PHE A 127 -10.63 -1.98 -47.07
C PHE A 127 -12.08 -1.88 -47.53
N SER A 128 -12.84 -0.89 -47.05
CA SER A 128 -14.22 -0.62 -47.47
C SER A 128 -14.33 -0.34 -48.97
N SER A 129 -13.40 0.45 -49.51
CA SER A 129 -13.32 0.74 -50.95
C SER A 129 -13.09 -0.53 -51.77
N ASN A 130 -12.07 -1.32 -51.40
CA ASN A 130 -11.72 -2.57 -52.07
C ASN A 130 -12.84 -3.61 -52.00
N ALA A 131 -13.48 -3.76 -50.84
CA ALA A 131 -14.61 -4.66 -50.66
C ALA A 131 -15.81 -4.26 -51.52
N ARG A 132 -16.09 -2.95 -51.62
CA ARG A 132 -17.13 -2.42 -52.50
C ARG A 132 -16.81 -2.68 -53.98
N GLU A 133 -15.57 -2.46 -54.41
CA GLU A 133 -15.14 -2.74 -55.78
C GLU A 133 -15.29 -4.24 -56.11
N LEU A 134 -14.83 -5.11 -55.22
CA LEU A 134 -14.96 -6.56 -55.37
C LEU A 134 -16.43 -7.00 -55.44
N MET A 135 -17.29 -6.40 -54.61
CA MET A 135 -18.73 -6.64 -54.64
C MET A 135 -19.32 -6.23 -55.98
N LEU A 136 -19.01 -5.04 -56.49
CA LEU A 136 -19.50 -4.56 -57.78
C LEU A 136 -19.06 -5.47 -58.94
N LYS A 137 -17.80 -5.93 -58.94
CA LYS A 137 -17.26 -6.86 -59.96
C LYS A 137 -17.97 -8.20 -59.99
N ASN A 138 -18.54 -8.64 -58.87
CA ASN A 138 -19.22 -9.94 -58.77
C ASN A 138 -20.74 -9.81 -58.64
N LYS A 139 -21.30 -8.60 -58.57
CA LYS A 139 -22.74 -8.34 -58.33
C LYS A 139 -23.64 -9.05 -59.33
N ASP A 140 -23.25 -9.03 -60.61
CA ASP A 140 -24.08 -9.54 -61.70
C ASP A 140 -23.59 -10.88 -62.26
N LYS A 141 -22.53 -11.45 -61.68
CA LYS A 141 -22.03 -12.78 -62.08
C LYS A 141 -22.96 -13.85 -61.55
N ARG A 142 -23.47 -14.69 -62.45
CA ARG A 142 -24.21 -15.88 -62.04
C ARG A 142 -23.26 -17.05 -61.90
N TRP A 143 -23.59 -17.98 -61.01
CA TRP A 143 -22.77 -19.14 -60.66
C TRP A 143 -22.37 -20.03 -61.87
N TYR A 144 -23.08 -19.92 -62.99
CA TYR A 144 -22.85 -20.68 -64.22
C TYR A 144 -22.01 -19.94 -65.27
N GLN A 145 -21.51 -18.73 -64.98
CA GLN A 145 -20.74 -17.88 -65.90
C GLN A 145 -19.26 -17.77 -65.50
N LEU A 146 -18.74 -18.75 -64.76
CA LEU A 146 -17.34 -18.83 -64.35
C LEU A 146 -16.40 -19.10 -65.52
#